data_AF-A0A661A737-F1
#
_entry.id   AF-A0A661A737-F1
#
_cell.length_a   1.000
_cell.length_b   1.000
_cell.length_c   1.000
_cell.angle_alpha   90.00
_cell.angle_beta   90.00
_cell.angle_gamma   90.00
#
_symmetry.space_group_name_H-M   'P 1'
#
loop_
_entity.id
_entity.type
_entity.pdbx_description
1 polymer ?
#
loop_
_entity_poly.entity_id
_entity_poly.type
_entity_poly.pdbx_seq_one_letter_code
_entity_poly.pdbx_strand_id
1 'polypeptide(L)' 'MGVGEISFTYRGSRPSDVIVRDIMGRSVKEFTDVRPGTTLRFGNAVPSGVYFISIKGESKINRVTLVK' A
#
# COMPACT_ATOMS: atom_id res chain seq x y z
N MET A 1 -16.27 -5.04 -15.93
CA MET A 1 -15.22 -5.85 -15.27
C MET A 1 -14.48 -4.91 -14.33
N GLY A 2 -14.78 -4.99 -13.03
CA GLY A 2 -14.27 -4.03 -12.04
C GLY A 2 -12.78 -4.24 -11.86
N VAL A 3 -11.97 -3.26 -12.24
CA VAL A 3 -10.55 -3.27 -11.95
C VAL A 3 -10.44 -3.09 -10.44
N GLY A 4 -10.05 -4.15 -9.72
CA GLY A 4 -9.86 -4.05 -8.27
C GLY A 4 -8.86 -2.93 -7.97
N GLU A 5 -9.28 -1.98 -7.13
CA GLU A 5 -8.44 -0.89 -6.64
C GLU A 5 -8.42 -0.96 -5.11
N ILE A 6 -7.22 -1.00 -4.52
CA ILE A 6 -7.03 -0.84 -3.09
C ILE A 6 -6.76 0.63 -2.82
N SER A 7 -7.57 1.22 -1.94
CA SER A 7 -7.33 2.54 -1.36
C SER A 7 -6.76 2.40 0.05
N PHE A 8 -5.65 3.07 0.32
CA PHE A 8 -5.03 3.15 1.63
C PHE A 8 -4.81 4.61 2.02
N THR A 9 -5.42 5.04 3.13
CA THR A 9 -5.18 6.37 3.68
C THR A 9 -4.08 6.32 4.73
N TYR A 10 -2.99 7.03 4.49
CA TYR A 10 -1.91 7.14 5.45
C TYR A 10 -2.33 8.03 6.63
N ARG A 11 -2.33 7.48 7.85
CA ARG A 11 -2.74 8.16 9.09
C ARG A 11 -1.58 8.39 10.07
N GLY A 12 -0.33 8.34 9.60
CA GLY A 12 0.82 8.64 10.45
C GLY A 12 0.87 10.12 10.87
N SER A 13 1.77 10.48 11.79
CA SER A 13 1.88 11.85 12.32
C SER A 13 2.85 12.75 11.55
N ARG A 14 3.69 12.18 10.69
CA ARG A 14 4.71 12.87 9.89
C ARG A 14 4.76 12.28 8.47
N PRO A 15 5.26 13.01 7.47
CA PRO A 15 5.51 12.43 6.15
C PRO A 15 6.41 11.21 6.25
N SER A 16 6.07 10.15 5.52
CA SER A 16 6.89 8.93 5.50
C SER A 16 6.74 8.18 4.18
N ASP A 17 7.66 7.25 3.94
CA ASP A 17 7.63 6.40 2.76
C ASP A 17 6.70 5.21 3.01
N VAL A 18 5.82 4.94 2.05
CA VAL A 18 4.86 3.83 2.09
C VAL A 18 5.23 2.82 1.01
N ILE A 19 5.53 1.60 1.43
CA ILE A 19 5.97 0.52 0.55
C ILE A 19 4.88 -0.55 0.53
N VAL A 20 4.39 -0.86 -0.66
CA VAL A 20 3.51 -1.99 -0.91
C VAL A 20 4.37 -3.20 -1.29
N ARG A 21 4.19 -4.29 -0.56
CA ARG A 21 4.89 -5.56 -0.76
C ARG A 21 3.91 -6.67 -1.09
N ASP A 22 4.34 -7.64 -1.89
CA ASP A 22 3.57 -8.88 -2.11
C ASP A 22 3.73 -9.88 -0.95
N ILE A 23 3.07 -11.03 -1.06
CA ILE A 23 3.20 -12.14 -0.11
C ILE A 23 4.62 -12.72 0.00
N MET A 24 5.46 -12.52 -1.02
CA MET A 24 6.86 -12.92 -1.01
C MET A 24 7.78 -11.85 -0.39
N GLY A 25 7.22 -10.71 0.06
CA GLY A 25 7.96 -9.60 0.64
C GLY A 25 8.63 -8.67 -0.38
N ARG A 26 8.39 -8.86 -1.68
CA ARG A 26 8.95 -8.04 -2.76
C ARG A 26 8.21 -6.71 -2.85
N SER A 27 8.95 -5.61 -2.95
CA SER A 27 8.37 -4.28 -3.18
C SER A 27 7.74 -4.22 -4.56
N VAL A 28 6.41 -4.08 -4.62
CA VAL A 28 5.65 -3.92 -5.88
C VAL A 28 5.39 -2.46 -6.20
N LYS A 29 5.30 -1.61 -5.17
CA LYS A 29 5.13 -0.17 -5.33
C LYS A 29 5.69 0.57 -4.13
N GLU A 30 6.23 1.75 -4.37
CA GLU A 30 6.75 2.64 -3.33
C GLU A 30 6.19 4.04 -3.57
N PHE A 31 5.79 4.69 -2.48
CA PHE A 31 5.34 6.06 -2.43
C PHE A 31 6.23 6.80 -1.45
N THR A 32 6.90 7.85 -1.91
CA THR A 32 7.82 8.66 -1.10
C THR A 32 7.12 9.92 -0.58
N ASP A 33 7.56 10.42 0.57
CA ASP A 33 7.03 11.65 1.20
C ASP A 33 5.49 11.69 1.33
N VAL A 34 4.88 10.57 1.71
CA VAL A 34 3.43 10.48 1.86
C VAL A 34 3.00 11.25 3.09
N ARG A 35 2.27 12.35 2.88
CA ARG A 35 1.78 13.20 3.97
C ARG A 35 0.58 12.56 4.69
N PRO A 36 0.44 12.77 6.02
CA PRO A 36 -0.74 12.36 6.76
C PRO A 36 -2.05 12.82 6.09
N GLY A 37 -3.03 11.92 6.00
CA GLY A 37 -4.31 12.16 5.32
C GLY A 37 -4.31 11.85 3.82
N THR A 38 -3.15 11.60 3.21
CA THR A 38 -3.06 11.23 1.79
C THR A 38 -3.68 9.85 1.57
N THR A 39 -4.55 9.74 0.57
CA THR A 39 -5.12 8.46 0.14
C THR A 39 -4.36 7.96 -1.09
N LEU A 40 -3.61 6.88 -0.90
CA LEU A 40 -2.88 6.17 -1.93
C LEU A 40 -3.79 5.14 -2.58
N ARG A 41 -3.68 4.99 -3.90
CA ARG A 41 -4.45 4.01 -4.68
C ARG A 41 -3.52 3.14 -5.49
N PHE A 42 -3.72 1.83 -5.43
CA PHE A 42 -2.96 0.85 -6.20
C PHE A 42 -3.80 -0.39 -6.50
N GLY A 43 -3.52 -1.10 -7.59
CA GLY A 43 -4.32 -2.26 -8.02
C GLY A 43 -4.38 -2.41 -9.55
N ASN A 44 -4.38 -1.30 -10.28
CA ASN A 44 -4.55 -1.31 -11.74
C ASN A 44 -3.42 -2.03 -12.50
N ALA A 45 -2.19 -1.97 -12.01
CA ALA A 45 -1.01 -2.55 -12.64
C ALA A 45 -0.47 -3.82 -11.94
N VAL A 46 -1.21 -4.37 -10.97
CA VAL A 46 -0.77 -5.52 -10.17
C VAL A 46 -1.77 -6.69 -10.23
N PRO A 47 -1.30 -7.95 -10.11
CA PRO A 47 -2.18 -9.13 -10.08
C PRO A 47 -3.12 -9.13 -8.87
N SER A 48 -4.23 -9.87 -8.94
CA SER A 48 -5.03 -10.15 -7.74
C SER A 48 -4.20 -10.94 -6.73
N GLY A 49 -4.37 -10.67 -5.43
CA GLY A 49 -3.55 -11.32 -4.41
C GLY A 49 -3.54 -10.58 -3.07
N VAL A 50 -2.72 -11.08 -2.15
CA VAL A 50 -2.50 -10.47 -0.84
C VAL A 50 -1.29 -9.56 -0.91
N TYR A 51 -1.45 -8.34 -0.42
CA TYR A 51 -0.42 -7.33 -0.33
C TYR A 51 -0.29 -6.81 1.09
N PHE A 52 0.90 -6.29 1.40
CA PHE A 52 1.27 -5.78 2.70
C PHE A 52 1.77 -4.35 2.52
N ILE A 53 1.15 -3.42 3.25
CA ILE A 53 1.54 -2.01 3.25
C ILE A 53 2.42 -1.79 4.48
N SER A 54 3.68 -1.46 4.23
CA SER A 54 4.68 -1.13 5.23
C SER A 54 4.92 0.38 5.20
N ILE A 55 4.92 1.03 6.35
CA ILE A 55 5.31 2.43 6.48
C ILE A 55 6.73 2.44 7.03
N LYS A 56 7.64 3.17 6.39
CA LYS A 56 9.02 3.29 6.85
C LYS A 56 9.07 3.96 8.22
N GLY A 57 9.75 3.33 9.17
CA GLY A 57 9.80 3.79 10.56
C GLY A 57 8.62 3.37 11.44
N GLU A 58 7.60 2.68 10.90
CA GLU A 58 6.58 2.01 11.71
C GLU A 58 6.72 0.49 11.62
N SER A 59 6.55 -0.21 12.75
CA SER A 59 6.51 -1.68 12.79
C SER A 59 5.16 -2.25 12.37
N LYS A 60 4.14 -1.40 12.15
CA LYS A 60 2.81 -1.84 11.72
C LYS A 60 2.82 -2.16 10.24
N ILE A 61 2.38 -3.38 9.92
CA ILE A 61 2.17 -3.84 8.56
C ILE A 61 0.66 -4.01 8.35
N ASN A 62 0.08 -3.28 7.39
CA ASN A 62 -1.33 -3.41 7.06
C ASN A 62 -1.51 -4.43 5.94
N ARG A 63 -2.25 -5.52 6.20
CA ARG A 63 -2.60 -6.52 5.18
C ARG A 63 -3.81 -6.03 4.38
N VAL A 64 -3.71 -6.09 3.06
CA VAL A 64 -4.81 -5.77 2.14
C VAL A 64 -4.92 -6.87 1.10
N THR A 65 -6.13 -7.16 0.64
CA THR A 65 -6.39 -8.22 -0.34
C THR A 65 -7.04 -7.59 -1.56
N LEU A 66 -6.44 -7.85 -2.73
CA LEU A 66 -6.98 -7.44 -4.01
C LEU A 66 -7.72 -8.61 -4.65
N VAL A 67 -9.03 -8.45 -4.81
CA VAL A 67 -9.91 -9.38 -5.54
C VAL A 67 -10.39 -8.66 -6.81
N LYS A 68 -10.31 -9.32 -7.97
CA LYS A 68 -10.81 -8.80 -9.26
C LYS A 68 -12.05 -9.57 -9.68
#